data_AF-A0A2E5KH52-F1
#
_entry.id   AF-A0A2E5KH52-F1
#
_cell.length_a   1.000
_cell.length_b   1.000
_cell.length_c   1.000
_cell.angle_alpha   90.00
_cell.angle_beta   90.00
_cell.angle_gamma   90.00
#
_symmetry.space_group_name_H-M   'P 1'
#
loop_
_entity.id
_entity.type
_entity.pdbx_description
1 polymer ?
#
loop_
_entity_poly.entity_id
_entity_poly.type
_entity_poly.pdbx_seq_one_letter_code
_entity_poly.pdbx_strand_id
1 'polypeptide(L)'
;MAPALPSYNSRYIETTCFTRDDLKVGDMVGYECKFEWCKDQLILHQIIEIQDDGYLMKGIHNTKVDGIVGFENIISKVVLIIL
;
A
#
# COMPACT_ATOMS: atom_id res chain seq x y z
N MET A 1 11.07 -7.74 -5.35
CA MET A 1 10.00 -8.73 -5.09
C MET A 1 8.78 -8.24 -5.83
N ALA A 2 7.94 -9.13 -6.37
CA ALA A 2 6.74 -8.68 -7.07
C ALA A 2 5.78 -8.03 -6.05
N PRO A 3 5.31 -6.78 -6.25
CA PRO A 3 4.23 -6.21 -5.46
C PRO A 3 3.02 -7.14 -5.38
N ALA A 4 2.38 -7.15 -4.22
CA ALA A 4 1.11 -7.85 -4.07
C ALA A 4 0.03 -7.01 -4.77
N LEU A 5 -0.41 -7.47 -5.93
CA LEU A 5 -1.58 -6.92 -6.60
C LEU A 5 -2.85 -7.39 -5.87
N PRO A 6 -3.90 -6.56 -5.79
CA PRO A 6 -5.19 -7.01 -5.30
C PRO A 6 -5.66 -8.25 -6.06
N SER A 7 -6.14 -9.26 -5.34
CA SER A 7 -6.75 -10.43 -5.97
C SER A 7 -8.03 -10.02 -6.72
N TYR A 8 -8.39 -10.74 -7.78
CA TYR A 8 -9.62 -10.47 -8.54
C TYR A 8 -10.92 -10.48 -7.71
N ASN A 9 -10.87 -11.01 -6.48
CA ASN A 9 -12.02 -11.09 -5.57
C ASN A 9 -11.95 -10.09 -4.40
N SER A 10 -10.94 -9.22 -4.35
CA SER A 10 -10.79 -8.22 -3.30
C SER A 10 -11.71 -7.03 -3.58
N ARG A 11 -12.62 -6.71 -2.66
CA ARG A 11 -13.35 -5.44 -2.67
C ARG A 11 -12.65 -4.47 -1.75
N TYR A 12 -12.56 -3.22 -2.14
CA TYR A 12 -11.99 -2.19 -1.30
C TYR A 12 -12.58 -0.82 -1.61
N ILE A 13 -12.42 0.10 -0.67
CA ILE A 13 -12.74 1.52 -0.83
C ILE A 13 -11.42 2.30 -0.75
N GLU A 14 -11.21 3.19 -1.70
CA GLU A 14 -10.07 4.10 -1.70
C GLU A 14 -10.52 5.51 -1.29
N THR A 15 -9.71 6.18 -0.47
CA THR A 15 -9.83 7.62 -0.22
C THR A 15 -8.49 8.31 -0.50
N THR A 16 -8.57 9.43 -1.22
CA THR A 16 -7.42 10.31 -1.51
C THR A 16 -7.36 11.53 -0.59
N CYS A 17 -8.37 11.72 0.26
CA CYS A 17 -8.42 12.80 1.24
C CYS A 17 -7.93 12.27 2.60
N PHE A 18 -6.61 12.36 2.83
CA PHE A 18 -5.97 11.99 4.09
C PHE A 18 -4.66 12.77 4.24
N THR A 19 -4.17 12.85 5.47
CA THR A 19 -2.90 13.46 5.85
C THR A 19 -1.95 12.41 6.42
N ARG A 20 -0.71 12.80 6.70
CA ARG A 20 0.29 11.94 7.35
C ARG A 20 -0.21 11.41 8.69
N ASP A 21 -0.90 12.24 9.47
CA ASP A 21 -1.37 11.90 10.81
C ASP A 21 -2.56 10.91 10.80
N ASP A 22 -3.20 10.72 9.65
CA ASP A 22 -4.29 9.76 9.48
C ASP A 22 -3.78 8.33 9.23
N LEU A 23 -2.48 8.14 8.98
CA LEU A 23 -1.88 6.83 8.71
C LEU A 23 -1.34 6.18 9.98
N LYS A 24 -1.68 4.90 10.18
CA LYS A 24 -1.20 4.09 11.30
C LYS A 24 -0.71 2.71 10.82
N VAL A 25 0.09 2.05 11.65
CA VAL A 25 0.44 0.64 11.46
C VAL A 25 -0.83 -0.19 11.30
N GLY A 26 -0.83 -1.06 10.30
CA GLY A 26 -1.96 -1.91 9.93
C GLY A 26 -2.89 -1.30 8.87
N ASP A 27 -2.82 0.00 8.60
CA ASP A 27 -3.57 0.58 7.48
C ASP A 27 -3.04 0.04 6.14
N MET A 28 -3.96 -0.14 5.18
CA MET A 28 -3.57 -0.40 3.81
C MET A 28 -3.51 0.90 3.02
N VAL A 29 -2.57 0.97 2.10
CA VAL A 29 -2.35 2.12 1.25
C VAL A 29 -2.06 1.70 -0.20
N GLY A 30 -2.46 2.55 -1.12
CA GLY A 30 -2.26 2.42 -2.56
C GLY A 30 -1.13 3.32 -3.06
N TYR A 31 -0.25 2.78 -3.91
CA TYR A 31 0.77 3.56 -4.60
C TYR A 31 1.11 2.95 -5.98
N GLU A 32 1.72 3.74 -6.85
CA GLU A 32 2.07 3.32 -8.21
C GLU A 32 3.24 2.31 -8.23
N CYS A 33 3.10 1.29 -9.08
CA CYS A 33 4.21 0.40 -9.40
C CYS A 33 5.28 1.11 -10.25
N LYS A 34 6.54 1.05 -9.76
CA LYS A 34 7.72 1.60 -10.46
C LYS A 34 8.36 0.63 -11.47
N PHE A 35 7.84 -0.58 -11.60
CA PHE A 35 8.37 -1.60 -12.50
C PHE A 35 7.56 -1.68 -13.79
N GLU A 36 8.23 -1.76 -14.94
CA GLU A 36 7.58 -1.80 -16.27
C GLU A 36 6.51 -2.91 -16.40
N TRP A 37 6.68 -4.05 -15.73
CA TRP A 37 5.75 -5.18 -15.83
C TRP A 37 4.44 -5.00 -15.04
N CYS A 38 4.37 -4.05 -14.10
CA CYS A 38 3.13 -3.65 -13.41
C CYS A 38 2.85 -2.16 -13.52
N LYS A 39 3.46 -1.49 -14.50
CA LYS A 39 3.20 -0.10 -14.81
C LYS A 39 1.71 0.11 -15.01
N ASP A 40 1.18 1.20 -14.48
CA ASP A 40 -0.26 1.54 -14.45
C ASP A 40 -1.12 0.71 -13.49
N GLN A 41 -0.51 -0.16 -12.66
CA GLN A 41 -1.22 -0.87 -11.60
C GLN A 41 -0.97 -0.25 -10.23
N LEU A 42 -2.04 -0.13 -9.45
CA LEU A 42 -1.98 0.25 -8.05
C LEU A 42 -1.49 -0.94 -7.22
N ILE A 43 -0.44 -0.71 -6.43
CA ILE A 43 0.06 -1.65 -5.44
C ILE A 43 -0.68 -1.39 -4.14
N LEU A 44 -1.23 -2.43 -3.51
CA LEU A 44 -1.89 -2.35 -2.21
C LEU A 44 -1.06 -3.03 -1.14
N HIS A 45 -0.40 -2.25 -0.29
CA HIS A 45 0.40 -2.78 0.82
C HIS A 45 -0.11 -2.30 2.16
N GLN A 46 0.18 -3.09 3.19
CA GLN A 46 -0.08 -2.73 4.58
C GLN A 46 1.15 -2.06 5.19
N ILE A 47 0.92 -1.02 5.98
CA ILE A 47 1.95 -0.38 6.81
C ILE A 47 2.31 -1.33 7.95
N ILE A 48 3.57 -1.73 8.04
CA ILE A 48 4.09 -2.59 9.11
C ILE A 48 4.80 -1.75 10.18
N GLU A 49 5.41 -0.63 9.78
CA GLU A 49 6.12 0.28 10.67
C GLU A 49 6.08 1.71 10.10
N ILE A 50 6.06 2.71 10.99
CA ILE A 50 6.18 4.13 10.65
C ILE A 50 7.57 4.59 11.08
N GLN A 51 8.31 5.18 10.15
CA GLN A 51 9.67 5.66 10.33
C GLN A 51 9.74 7.15 9.94
N ASP A 52 10.82 7.84 10.33
CA ASP A 52 10.98 9.27 10.04
C ASP A 52 11.05 9.56 8.53
N ASP A 53 11.58 8.62 7.76
CA ASP A 53 11.78 8.69 6.31
C ASP A 53 10.63 8.10 5.48
N GLY A 54 9.63 7.49 6.13
CA GLY A 54 8.45 6.97 5.45
C GLY A 54 7.80 5.80 6.17
N TYR A 55 7.24 4.89 5.39
CA TYR A 55 6.47 3.76 5.88
C TYR A 55 7.09 2.47 5.39
N LEU A 56 7.41 1.58 6.33
CA LEU A 56 7.83 0.23 6.00
C LEU A 56 6.58 -0.58 5.62
N MET A 57 6.54 -1.04 4.38
CA MET A 57 5.36 -1.65 3.79
C MET A 57 5.56 -3.12 3.44
N LYS A 58 4.45 -3.85 3.44
CA LYS A 58 4.42 -5.25 3.03
C LYS A 58 3.12 -5.58 2.30
N GLY A 59 3.23 -6.23 1.16
CA GLY A 59 2.10 -6.84 0.47
C GLY A 59 1.52 -8.01 1.27
N ILE A 60 0.18 -8.12 1.30
CA ILE A 60 -0.53 -9.13 2.11
C ILE A 60 -0.05 -10.56 1.85
N HIS A 61 0.34 -10.86 0.60
CA HIS A 61 0.80 -12.18 0.18
C HIS A 61 2.33 -12.32 0.12
N ASN A 62 3.07 -11.26 0.45
CA ASN A 62 4.53 -11.30 0.43
C ASN A 62 5.05 -11.96 1.70
N THR A 63 6.11 -12.76 1.59
CA THR A 63 6.75 -13.42 2.74
C THR A 63 7.74 -12.50 3.45
N LYS A 64 8.22 -11.45 2.76
CA LYS A 64 9.17 -10.46 3.26
C LYS A 64 8.58 -9.06 3.17
N VAL A 65 9.18 -8.12 3.88
CA VAL A 65 8.91 -6.69 3.76
C VAL A 65 9.38 -6.19 2.38
N ASP A 66 8.62 -5.28 1.78
CA ASP A 66 8.89 -4.77 0.42
C ASP A 66 9.87 -3.60 0.42
N GLY A 67 9.78 -2.72 1.41
CA GLY A 67 10.69 -1.58 1.58
C GLY A 67 9.99 -0.38 2.20
N ILE A 68 10.73 0.73 2.26
CA ILE A 68 10.24 2.02 2.76
C ILE A 68 9.64 2.80 1.59
N VAL A 69 8.46 3.38 1.80
CA VAL A 69 7.77 4.25 0.85
C VAL A 69 7.50 5.60 1.52
N GLY A 70 7.95 6.68 0.90
CA GLY A 70 7.71 8.04 1.37
C GLY A 70 6.24 8.46 1.18
N PHE A 71 5.73 9.32 2.06
CA PHE A 71 4.33 9.79 2.06
C PHE A 71 3.88 10.35 0.71
N GLU A 72 4.76 11.09 0.03
CA GLU A 72 4.52 11.69 -1.28
C GLU A 72 4.27 10.68 -2.40
N ASN A 73 4.62 9.41 -2.19
CA ASN A 73 4.33 8.33 -3.14
C ASN A 73 3.01 7.61 -2.82
N ILE A 74 2.36 7.91 -1.68
CA ILE A 74 1.10 7.30 -1.30
C ILE A 74 -0.05 8.06 -1.94
N ILE A 75 -0.86 7.36 -2.71
CA ILE A 75 -1.96 7.95 -3.49
C ILE A 75 -3.29 7.84 -2.75
N SER A 76 -3.52 6.69 -2.09
CA SER A 76 -4.78 6.43 -1.41
C SER A 76 -4.58 5.66 -0.11
N LYS A 77 -5.47 5.93 0.86
CA LYS A 77 -5.72 5.04 1.98
C LYS A 77 -6.83 4.07 1.58
N VAL A 78 -6.65 2.79 1.90
CA VAL A 78 -7.50 1.71 1.39
C VAL A 78 -8.13 0.93 2.53
N VAL A 79 -9.43 0.67 2.42
CA VAL A 79 -10.17 -0.19 3.33
C VAL A 79 -10.52 -1.48 2.59
N LEU A 80 -9.92 -2.60 2.99
CA LEU A 80 -10.26 -3.92 2.43
C LEU A 80 -11.62 -4.37 2.98
N ILE A 81 -12.50 -4.82 2.10
CA ILE A 81 -13.75 -5.46 2.45
C ILE A 81 -13.56 -6.96 2.22
N ILE A 82 -13.39 -7.71 3.31
CA ILE A 82 -13.38 -9.18 3.29
C ILE A 82 -14.83 -9.65 3.47
N LEU A 83 -15.33 -10.42 2.51
CA LEU A 83 -16.67 -11.03 2.54
C LEU A 83 -16.62 -12.46 3.05
#